data_AF-C5E8K0-F1
#
_entry.id   AF-C5E8K0-F1
#
_cell.length_a   1.000
_cell.length_b   1.000
_cell.length_c   1.000
_cell.angle_alpha   90.00
_cell.angle_beta   90.00
_cell.angle_gamma   90.00
#
_symmetry.space_group_name_H-M   'P 1'
#
loop_
_entity.id
_entity.type
_entity.pdbx_description
1 polymer ?
#
loop_
_entity_poly.entity_id
_entity_poly.type
_entity_poly.pdbx_seq_one_letter_code
_entity_poly.pdbx_strand_id
1 'polypeptide(L)'
;MSENTLNAFLGEAPIGQFRRTNDGSIIFQYHDSYRWSQSPTPISLSMPITAAEYSGDIPRNFLEALVPESPQARDEAMRLHHARSTSAFDLLQAIGFDATGALRLSADPHLPIDDDSLIPISDSQIANRLRAAAPTGIQSASVDEHWSVAGQQGKIALRNRNGSWFSTTGIARTTHIIKPGIPTLPHQAFNEHITHAHCGGDGNTRGPHLFSHL
;
A
#
# COMPACT_ATOMS: atom_id res chain seq x y z
N MET A 1 -3.06 8.80 -21.89
CA MET A 1 -3.34 8.18 -20.58
C MET A 1 -4.82 8.36 -20.30
N SER A 2 -5.55 7.30 -19.94
CA SER A 2 -6.98 7.42 -19.63
C SER A 2 -7.13 7.77 -18.16
N GLU A 3 -7.51 9.03 -17.88
CA GLU A 3 -7.71 9.59 -16.53
C GLU A 3 -8.70 8.84 -15.63
N ASN A 4 -9.38 7.83 -16.15
CA ASN A 4 -10.41 7.05 -15.48
C ASN A 4 -10.09 5.55 -15.45
N THR A 5 -8.84 5.15 -15.67
CA THR A 5 -8.41 3.75 -15.59
C THR A 5 -7.26 3.59 -14.60
N LEU A 6 -7.31 2.52 -13.81
CA LEU A 6 -6.26 2.11 -12.90
C LEU A 6 -5.97 0.63 -13.16
N ASN A 7 -4.83 0.36 -13.80
CA ASN A 7 -4.39 -0.98 -14.18
C ASN A 7 -3.90 -1.72 -12.94
N ALA A 8 -4.30 -2.99 -12.81
CA ALA A 8 -3.94 -3.85 -11.70
C ALA A 8 -2.95 -4.93 -12.14
N PHE A 9 -1.91 -5.11 -11.33
CA PHE A 9 -0.88 -6.12 -11.54
C PHE A 9 -0.69 -6.96 -10.27
N LEU A 10 -0.47 -8.26 -10.44
CA LEU A 10 0.05 -9.12 -9.37
C LEU A 10 1.48 -9.51 -9.72
N GLY A 11 2.44 -9.04 -8.92
CA GLY A 11 3.84 -9.12 -9.33
C GLY A 11 4.09 -8.16 -10.51
N GLU A 12 4.38 -8.73 -11.67
CA GLU A 12 4.50 -8.05 -12.97
C GLU A 12 3.36 -8.43 -13.93
N ALA A 13 2.53 -9.41 -13.55
CA ALA A 13 1.47 -9.91 -14.43
C ALA A 13 0.29 -8.92 -14.44
N PRO A 14 -0.11 -8.38 -15.61
CA PRO A 14 -1.30 -7.55 -15.73
C PRO A 14 -2.55 -8.41 -15.56
N ILE A 15 -3.35 -8.15 -14.52
CA ILE A 15 -4.49 -8.99 -14.16
C ILE A 15 -5.84 -8.42 -14.59
N GLY A 16 -5.91 -7.10 -14.78
CA GLY A 16 -7.16 -6.39 -15.04
C GLY A 16 -7.03 -4.90 -14.83
N GLN A 17 -8.16 -4.21 -14.81
CA GLN A 17 -8.23 -2.76 -14.64
C GLN A 17 -9.48 -2.34 -13.88
N PHE A 18 -9.33 -1.35 -13.01
CA PHE A 18 -10.45 -0.58 -12.49
C PHE A 18 -10.76 0.57 -13.46
N ARG A 19 -12.04 0.84 -13.69
CA ARG A 19 -12.54 1.97 -14.47
C ARG A 19 -13.50 2.78 -13.62
N ARG A 20 -13.33 4.10 -13.62
CA ARG A 20 -14.29 5.05 -13.06
C ARG A 20 -15.21 5.55 -14.16
N THR A 21 -16.50 5.28 -14.04
CA THR A 21 -17.52 5.75 -14.97
C THR A 21 -17.87 7.23 -14.71
N ASN A 22 -18.59 7.86 -15.64
CA ASN A 22 -18.93 9.29 -15.55
C ASN A 22 -19.81 9.64 -14.34
N ASP A 23 -20.60 8.68 -13.85
CA ASP A 23 -21.41 8.79 -12.63
C ASP A 23 -20.61 8.52 -11.34
N GLY A 24 -19.30 8.24 -11.45
CA GLY A 24 -18.42 7.95 -10.31
C GLY A 24 -18.42 6.48 -9.87
N SER A 25 -19.21 5.61 -10.49
CA SER A 25 -19.19 4.18 -10.18
C SER A 25 -17.83 3.55 -10.55
N ILE A 26 -17.42 2.55 -9.78
CA ILE A 26 -16.18 1.79 -10.03
C ILE A 26 -16.54 0.43 -10.62
N ILE A 27 -15.84 0.08 -11.69
CA ILE A 27 -15.92 -1.22 -12.34
C ILE A 27 -14.53 -1.85 -12.30
N PHE A 28 -14.41 -3.09 -11.87
CA PHE A 28 -13.19 -3.88 -12.05
C PHE A 28 -13.42 -4.93 -13.13
N GLN A 29 -12.53 -4.98 -14.13
CA GLN A 29 -12.57 -5.95 -15.21
C GLN A 29 -11.26 -6.73 -15.24
N TYR A 30 -11.35 -8.05 -15.12
CA TYR A 30 -10.20 -8.93 -15.32
C TYR A 30 -9.83 -8.99 -16.81
N HIS A 31 -8.54 -9.14 -17.10
CA HIS A 31 -8.08 -9.49 -18.44
C HIS A 31 -8.38 -10.96 -18.72
N ASP A 32 -8.96 -11.27 -19.88
CA ASP A 32 -9.19 -12.65 -20.30
C ASP A 32 -7.88 -13.46 -20.35
N SER A 33 -6.79 -12.86 -20.82
CA SER A 33 -5.46 -13.49 -20.81
C SER A 33 -5.03 -13.96 -19.41
N TYR A 34 -5.41 -13.22 -18.37
CA TYR A 34 -5.14 -13.60 -16.98
C TYR A 34 -6.12 -14.68 -16.50
N ARG A 35 -7.43 -14.50 -16.76
CA ARG A 35 -8.48 -15.45 -16.35
C ARG A 35 -8.28 -16.86 -16.91
N TRP A 36 -7.78 -16.96 -18.13
CA TRP A 36 -7.53 -18.23 -18.81
C TRP A 36 -6.10 -18.73 -18.66
N SER A 37 -5.28 -18.10 -17.81
CA SER A 37 -3.94 -18.57 -17.50
C SER A 37 -3.97 -19.87 -16.67
N GLN A 38 -2.82 -20.52 -16.51
CA GLN A 38 -2.74 -21.86 -15.92
C GLN A 38 -3.20 -21.93 -14.45
N SER A 39 -2.99 -20.87 -13.67
CA SER A 39 -3.30 -20.87 -12.23
C SER A 39 -3.53 -19.44 -11.74
N PRO A 40 -4.65 -18.80 -12.13
CA PRO A 40 -4.85 -17.41 -11.82
C PRO A 40 -5.39 -17.23 -10.40
N THR A 41 -4.81 -16.27 -9.69
CA THR A 41 -5.23 -15.89 -8.35
C THR A 41 -6.22 -14.72 -8.46
N PRO A 42 -7.42 -14.80 -7.84
CA PRO A 42 -8.33 -13.65 -7.83
C PRO A 42 -7.69 -12.48 -7.06
N ILE A 43 -7.95 -11.25 -7.50
CA ILE A 43 -7.48 -10.03 -6.82
C ILE A 43 -8.05 -9.91 -5.40
N SER A 44 -9.27 -10.43 -5.21
CA SER A 44 -9.99 -10.46 -3.93
C SER A 44 -10.96 -11.63 -3.94
N LEU A 45 -11.20 -12.23 -2.77
CA LEU A 45 -12.23 -13.26 -2.62
C LEU A 45 -13.64 -12.73 -2.89
N SER A 46 -13.86 -11.41 -2.75
CA SER A 46 -15.12 -10.74 -3.10
C SER A 46 -15.26 -10.48 -4.61
N MET A 47 -14.17 -10.66 -5.37
CA MET A 47 -14.14 -10.57 -6.84
C MET A 47 -13.51 -11.84 -7.40
N PRO A 48 -14.17 -13.02 -7.25
CA PRO A 48 -13.61 -14.28 -7.72
C PRO A 48 -13.36 -14.27 -9.24
N ILE A 49 -12.48 -15.13 -9.73
CA ILE A 49 -12.13 -15.08 -11.16
C ILE A 49 -13.21 -15.65 -12.10
N THR A 50 -14.29 -16.18 -11.53
CA THR A 50 -15.41 -16.79 -12.25
C THR A 50 -16.21 -15.79 -13.07
N ALA A 51 -16.23 -14.51 -12.69
CA ALA A 51 -16.79 -13.43 -13.52
C ALA A 51 -15.68 -12.58 -14.15
N ALA A 52 -15.96 -12.04 -15.34
CA ALA A 52 -15.05 -11.13 -16.03
C ALA A 52 -15.04 -9.72 -15.42
N GLU A 53 -16.18 -9.29 -14.86
CA GLU A 53 -16.41 -7.92 -14.45
C GLU A 53 -17.19 -7.86 -13.12
N TYR A 54 -16.85 -6.86 -12.31
CA TYR A 54 -17.48 -6.51 -11.04
C TYR A 54 -17.76 -5.01 -11.03
N SER A 55 -18.89 -4.57 -10.50
CA SER A 55 -19.28 -3.16 -10.48
C SER A 55 -19.85 -2.73 -9.14
N GLY A 56 -19.87 -1.41 -8.90
CA GLY A 56 -20.48 -0.79 -7.74
C GLY A 56 -19.62 -0.94 -6.47
N ASP A 57 -20.24 -1.41 -5.40
CA ASP A 57 -19.68 -1.37 -4.05
C ASP A 57 -18.48 -2.28 -3.85
N ILE A 58 -18.49 -3.45 -4.48
CA ILE A 58 -17.44 -4.45 -4.31
C ILE A 58 -16.07 -3.92 -4.77
N PRO A 59 -15.88 -3.48 -6.03
CA PRO A 59 -14.58 -2.98 -6.46
C PRO A 59 -14.22 -1.64 -5.80
N ARG A 60 -15.21 -0.79 -5.49
CA ARG A 60 -14.95 0.48 -4.77
C ARG A 60 -14.41 0.23 -3.36
N ASN A 61 -15.09 -0.61 -2.58
CA ASN A 61 -14.67 -0.92 -1.21
C ASN A 61 -13.30 -1.62 -1.17
N PHE A 62 -12.97 -2.40 -2.21
CA PHE A 62 -11.63 -2.97 -2.35
C PHE A 62 -10.55 -1.89 -2.47
N LEU A 63 -10.75 -0.86 -3.30
CA LEU A 63 -9.81 0.26 -3.41
C LEU A 63 -9.74 1.07 -2.10
N GLU A 64 -10.86 1.31 -1.45
CA GLU A 64 -10.91 2.02 -0.16
C GLU A 64 -10.10 1.31 0.93
N ALA A 65 -10.04 -0.02 0.90
CA ALA A 65 -9.27 -0.82 1.85
C ALA A 65 -7.74 -0.76 1.64
N LEU A 66 -7.27 -0.10 0.58
CA LEU A 66 -5.83 0.02 0.27
C LEU A 66 -5.24 1.36 0.67
N VAL A 67 -6.05 2.39 0.85
CA VAL A 67 -5.60 3.76 1.17
C VAL A 67 -5.67 4.07 2.67
N PRO A 68 -4.98 5.12 3.15
CA PRO A 68 -5.09 5.54 4.55
C PRO A 68 -6.54 5.81 4.97
N GLU A 69 -6.91 5.41 6.19
CA GLU A 69 -8.27 5.66 6.73
C GLU A 69 -8.43 7.10 7.27
N SER A 70 -7.34 7.71 7.75
CA SER A 70 -7.37 9.08 8.29
C SER A 70 -7.61 10.10 7.16
N PRO A 71 -8.62 10.99 7.27
CA PRO A 71 -8.81 12.08 6.31
C PRO A 71 -7.59 12.97 6.17
N GLN A 72 -6.91 13.27 7.28
CA GLN A 72 -5.69 14.08 7.30
C GLN A 72 -4.54 13.40 6.55
N ALA A 73 -4.44 12.07 6.65
CA ALA A 73 -3.45 11.30 5.88
C ALA A 73 -3.78 11.29 4.38
N ARG A 74 -5.05 11.25 4.01
CA ARG A 74 -5.48 11.36 2.60
C ARG A 74 -5.21 12.75 2.03
N ASP A 75 -5.49 13.81 2.79
CA ASP A 75 -5.21 15.19 2.41
C ASP A 75 -3.70 15.40 2.18
N GLU A 76 -2.87 14.89 3.08
CA GLU A 76 -1.41 15.00 2.94
C GLU A 76 -0.89 14.16 1.77
N ALA A 77 -1.38 12.93 1.58
CA ALA A 77 -0.99 12.11 0.43
C ALA A 77 -1.38 12.77 -0.90
N MET A 78 -2.58 13.36 -0.96
CA MET A 78 -3.03 14.12 -2.13
C MET A 78 -2.10 15.30 -2.42
N ARG A 79 -1.74 16.07 -1.38
CA ARG A 79 -0.85 17.24 -1.51
C ARG A 79 0.57 16.84 -1.92
N LEU A 80 1.12 15.81 -1.28
CA LEU A 80 2.51 15.36 -1.45
C LEU A 80 2.74 14.74 -2.83
N HIS A 81 1.82 13.89 -3.30
CA HIS A 81 1.96 13.17 -4.58
C HIS A 81 1.14 13.79 -5.70
N HIS A 82 0.62 15.01 -5.49
CA HIS A 82 -0.19 15.74 -6.47
C HIS A 82 -1.38 14.93 -7.02
N ALA A 83 -2.02 14.13 -6.17
CA ALA A 83 -3.22 13.40 -6.56
C ALA A 83 -4.38 14.38 -6.81
N ARG A 84 -5.30 14.01 -7.70
CA ARG A 84 -6.41 14.89 -8.10
C ARG A 84 -7.45 15.11 -6.99
N SER A 85 -7.64 14.12 -6.13
CA SER A 85 -8.57 14.16 -5.01
C SER A 85 -8.14 13.18 -3.92
N THR A 86 -8.83 13.22 -2.78
CA THR A 86 -8.68 12.27 -1.68
C THR A 86 -9.47 10.97 -1.88
N SER A 87 -10.11 10.77 -3.04
CA SER A 87 -10.77 9.50 -3.35
C SER A 87 -9.74 8.38 -3.50
N ALA A 88 -10.10 7.15 -3.09
CA ALA A 88 -9.16 6.03 -3.17
C ALA A 88 -8.64 5.80 -4.60
N PHE A 89 -9.50 5.96 -5.60
CA PHE A 89 -9.12 5.82 -7.01
C PHE A 89 -8.04 6.82 -7.44
N ASP A 90 -8.15 8.09 -7.03
CA ASP A 90 -7.18 9.11 -7.41
C ASP A 90 -5.89 9.01 -6.59
N LEU A 91 -5.99 8.66 -5.31
CA LEU A 91 -4.81 8.40 -4.48
C LEU A 91 -4.00 7.21 -5.01
N LEU A 92 -4.66 6.09 -5.35
CA LEU A 92 -3.97 4.89 -5.84
C LEU A 92 -3.36 5.05 -7.23
N GLN A 93 -3.76 6.06 -8.02
CA GLN A 93 -3.00 6.43 -9.22
C GLN A 93 -1.63 7.02 -8.88
N ALA A 94 -1.51 7.69 -7.73
CA ALA A 94 -0.29 8.38 -7.30
C ALA A 94 0.60 7.51 -6.38
N ILE A 95 -0.02 6.70 -5.51
CA ILE A 95 0.67 5.90 -4.48
C ILE A 95 0.36 4.40 -4.56
N GLY A 96 -0.08 3.90 -5.71
CA GLY A 96 -0.50 2.50 -5.87
C GLY A 96 0.59 1.52 -6.32
N PHE A 97 1.81 1.98 -6.64
CA PHE A 97 2.87 1.12 -7.18
C PHE A 97 3.39 0.08 -6.17
N ASP A 98 3.29 0.38 -4.87
CA ASP A 98 3.60 -0.55 -3.77
C ASP A 98 2.41 -0.61 -2.80
N ALA A 99 1.31 -1.21 -3.25
CA ALA A 99 0.12 -1.43 -2.43
C ALA A 99 0.26 -2.72 -1.61
N THR A 100 -0.54 -2.83 -0.53
CA THR A 100 -0.51 -3.98 0.37
C THR A 100 -0.69 -5.32 -0.38
N GLY A 101 0.20 -6.27 -0.12
CA GLY A 101 0.21 -7.59 -0.75
C GLY A 101 1.12 -7.64 -1.98
N ALA A 102 0.72 -8.42 -2.99
CA ALA A 102 1.46 -8.53 -4.26
C ALA A 102 0.98 -7.52 -5.33
N LEU A 103 0.03 -6.65 -4.95
CA LEU A 103 -0.72 -5.78 -5.84
C LEU A 103 0.10 -4.54 -6.22
N ARG A 104 0.07 -4.18 -7.49
CA ARG A 104 0.41 -2.84 -7.97
C ARG A 104 -0.76 -2.25 -8.72
N LEU A 105 -0.96 -0.96 -8.55
CA LEU A 105 -1.97 -0.16 -9.22
C LEU A 105 -1.28 1.02 -9.92
N SER A 106 -1.54 1.19 -11.21
CA SER A 106 -0.90 2.24 -12.02
C SER A 106 -1.88 2.83 -13.03
N ALA A 107 -1.80 4.15 -13.24
CA ALA A 107 -2.49 4.82 -14.34
C ALA A 107 -1.94 4.39 -15.72
N ASP A 108 -0.70 3.90 -15.77
CA ASP A 108 -0.06 3.39 -16.98
C ASP A 108 -0.30 1.87 -17.12
N PRO A 109 -0.74 1.37 -18.30
CA PRO A 109 -0.86 -0.06 -18.57
C PRO A 109 0.50 -0.78 -18.64
N HIS A 110 1.61 -0.05 -18.68
CA HIS A 110 2.96 -0.58 -18.68
C HIS A 110 3.68 -0.16 -17.39
N LEU A 111 4.23 -1.14 -16.67
CA LEU A 111 5.11 -0.85 -15.54
C LEU A 111 6.45 -0.31 -16.07
N PRO A 112 7.07 0.66 -15.36
CA PRO A 112 8.44 1.07 -15.66
C PRO A 112 9.38 -0.15 -15.59
N ILE A 113 10.21 -0.36 -16.61
CA ILE A 113 11.08 -1.54 -16.72
C ILE A 113 12.40 -1.36 -15.93
N ASP A 114 12.82 -0.12 -15.67
CA ASP A 114 14.18 0.19 -15.20
C ASP A 114 14.26 1.20 -14.02
N ASP A 115 13.21 1.32 -13.21
CA ASP A 115 13.20 2.26 -12.08
C ASP A 115 12.95 1.55 -10.74
N ASP A 116 13.93 0.80 -10.22
CA ASP A 116 13.84 0.07 -8.95
C ASP A 116 14.81 0.62 -7.87
N SER A 117 14.91 1.95 -7.79
CA SER A 117 15.93 2.60 -6.98
C SER A 117 15.70 2.45 -5.46
N LEU A 118 16.79 2.12 -4.76
CA LEU A 118 16.87 2.10 -3.29
C LEU A 118 17.74 3.25 -2.81
N ILE A 119 17.14 4.20 -2.10
CA ILE A 119 17.83 5.37 -1.56
C ILE A 119 18.14 5.11 -0.09
N PRO A 120 19.43 5.05 0.32
CA PRO A 120 19.79 4.84 1.72
C PRO A 120 19.15 5.87 2.64
N ILE A 121 18.63 5.43 3.79
CA ILE A 121 18.05 6.30 4.81
C ILE A 121 18.65 5.98 6.18
N SER A 122 19.13 7.01 6.87
CA SER A 122 19.76 6.88 8.20
C SER A 122 18.73 6.72 9.31
N ASP A 123 19.14 6.16 10.45
CA ASP A 123 18.28 6.04 11.64
C ASP A 123 17.77 7.42 12.11
N SER A 124 18.56 8.48 11.97
CA SER A 124 18.13 9.84 12.31
C SER A 124 17.03 10.37 11.38
N GLN A 125 17.11 10.06 10.09
CA GLN A 125 16.05 10.37 9.12
C GLN A 125 14.79 9.56 9.39
N ILE A 126 14.94 8.25 9.69
CA ILE A 126 13.82 7.38 10.09
C ILE A 126 13.13 7.92 11.35
N ALA A 127 13.91 8.25 12.39
CA ALA A 127 13.38 8.81 13.63
C ALA A 127 12.64 10.13 13.42
N ASN A 128 13.12 11.00 12.53
CA ASN A 128 12.40 12.22 12.15
C ASN A 128 11.05 11.92 11.50
N ARG A 129 11.00 10.97 10.56
CA ARG A 129 9.75 10.56 9.90
C ARG A 129 8.76 9.93 10.89
N LEU A 130 9.24 9.09 11.80
CA LEU A 130 8.40 8.48 12.85
C LEU A 130 7.82 9.54 13.80
N ARG A 131 8.63 10.53 14.21
CA ARG A 131 8.14 11.66 15.02
C ARG A 131 7.08 12.49 14.30
N ALA A 132 7.18 12.64 12.98
CA ALA A 132 6.16 13.32 12.18
C ALA A 132 4.86 12.51 12.03
N ALA A 133 4.95 11.18 12.00
CA ALA A 133 3.80 10.28 11.85
C ALA A 133 3.02 10.01 13.16
N ALA A 134 3.70 10.07 14.32
CA ALA A 134 3.14 9.76 15.64
C ALA A 134 1.90 10.59 16.06
N PRO A 135 1.82 11.92 15.82
CA PRO A 135 0.77 12.76 16.39
C PRO A 135 -0.51 12.83 15.55
N THR A 136 -0.46 12.45 14.27
CA THR A 136 -1.44 12.93 13.26
C THR A 136 -2.08 11.81 12.42
N GLY A 137 -1.61 10.57 12.54
CA GLY A 137 -2.04 9.50 11.63
C GLY A 137 -1.49 9.65 10.20
N ILE A 138 -0.71 10.71 9.93
CA ILE A 138 -0.13 11.02 8.62
C ILE A 138 0.95 10.00 8.26
N GLN A 139 0.99 9.64 6.98
CA GLN A 139 2.03 8.81 6.39
C GLN A 139 3.23 9.69 6.05
N SER A 140 4.35 9.52 6.74
CA SER A 140 5.56 10.33 6.46
C SER A 140 6.35 9.71 5.31
N ALA A 141 5.89 10.00 4.09
CA ALA A 141 6.52 9.58 2.84
C ALA A 141 7.34 10.72 2.19
N SER A 142 8.25 10.36 1.29
CA SER A 142 8.87 11.27 0.31
C SER A 142 8.02 11.34 -0.96
N VAL A 143 8.21 12.39 -1.77
CA VAL A 143 7.46 12.58 -3.03
C VAL A 143 7.63 11.41 -4.02
N ASP A 144 8.83 10.82 -4.05
CA ASP A 144 9.19 9.70 -4.95
C ASP A 144 8.82 8.32 -4.38
N GLU A 145 8.22 8.25 -3.19
CA GLU A 145 7.75 7.00 -2.59
C GLU A 145 6.29 6.74 -2.98
N HIS A 146 6.00 5.59 -3.58
CA HIS A 146 4.69 5.28 -4.15
C HIS A 146 3.98 4.11 -3.46
N TRP A 147 4.09 4.03 -2.13
CA TRP A 147 3.49 2.95 -1.34
C TRP A 147 2.13 3.34 -0.74
N SER A 148 1.23 2.36 -0.61
CA SER A 148 -0.07 2.50 0.05
C SER A 148 -0.29 1.43 1.10
N VAL A 149 -0.47 1.87 2.34
CA VAL A 149 -0.71 0.98 3.48
C VAL A 149 -1.88 1.51 4.32
N ALA A 150 -2.95 0.72 4.35
CA ALA A 150 -4.17 1.02 5.08
C ALA A 150 -4.00 1.06 6.62
N GLY A 151 -5.02 1.57 7.31
CA GLY A 151 -5.06 1.72 8.78
C GLY A 151 -4.93 3.18 9.24
N GLN A 152 -5.47 3.47 10.43
CA GLN A 152 -5.58 4.82 11.02
C GLN A 152 -4.27 5.38 11.58
N GLN A 153 -3.37 4.53 12.05
CA GLN A 153 -2.10 4.97 12.64
C GLN A 153 -1.12 5.44 11.55
N GLY A 154 -0.39 6.52 11.86
CA GLY A 154 0.71 6.99 11.03
C GLY A 154 1.75 5.89 10.94
N LYS A 155 2.32 5.68 9.77
CA LYS A 155 3.35 4.67 9.55
C LYS A 155 4.29 5.17 8.45
N ILE A 156 5.39 4.47 8.30
CA ILE A 156 6.28 4.58 7.16
C ILE A 156 6.51 3.17 6.62
N ALA A 157 6.75 3.05 5.32
CA ALA A 157 7.13 1.78 4.71
C ALA A 157 8.53 1.92 4.11
N LEU A 158 9.41 0.97 4.42
CA LEU A 158 10.82 0.98 3.99
C LEU A 158 11.26 -0.40 3.51
N ARG A 159 12.37 -0.42 2.77
CA ARG A 159 13.11 -1.64 2.43
C ARG A 159 14.22 -1.85 3.43
N ASN A 160 14.27 -3.03 4.07
CA ASN A 160 15.48 -3.50 4.75
C ASN A 160 16.21 -4.48 3.83
N ARG A 161 17.49 -4.25 3.60
CA ARG A 161 18.35 -5.20 2.87
C ARG A 161 19.64 -5.38 3.67
N ASN A 162 19.84 -6.59 4.18
CA ASN A 162 21.04 -6.98 4.94
C ASN A 162 21.33 -6.04 6.13
N GLY A 163 20.30 -5.59 6.84
CA GLY A 163 20.43 -4.72 8.01
C GLY A 163 20.49 -3.22 7.68
N SER A 164 20.52 -2.83 6.41
CA SER A 164 20.47 -1.42 6.00
C SER A 164 19.07 -1.02 5.53
N TRP A 165 18.67 0.20 5.88
CA TRP A 165 17.37 0.77 5.54
C TRP A 165 17.44 1.63 4.27
N PHE A 166 16.38 1.54 3.46
CA PHE A 166 16.23 2.30 2.22
C PHE A 166 14.79 2.79 2.04
N SER A 167 14.66 4.02 1.55
CA SER A 167 13.46 4.49 0.85
C SER A 167 13.41 3.84 -0.54
N THR A 168 12.20 3.58 -1.03
CA THR A 168 11.96 2.91 -2.32
C THR A 168 11.30 3.89 -3.29
N THR A 169 11.85 4.01 -4.50
CA THR A 169 11.23 4.82 -5.57
C THR A 169 10.92 3.97 -6.80
N GLY A 170 10.14 4.52 -7.73
CA GLY A 170 9.70 3.81 -8.92
C GLY A 170 8.94 2.53 -8.58
N ILE A 171 9.39 1.39 -9.10
CA ILE A 171 8.84 0.06 -8.87
C ILE A 171 9.48 -0.68 -7.69
N ALA A 172 10.47 -0.11 -6.99
CA ALA A 172 11.04 -0.76 -5.80
C ALA A 172 9.97 -1.00 -4.74
N ARG A 173 10.05 -2.15 -4.05
CA ARG A 173 9.05 -2.55 -3.04
C ARG A 173 9.60 -2.46 -1.63
N THR A 174 8.78 -1.91 -0.74
CA THR A 174 9.02 -1.96 0.69
C THR A 174 8.91 -3.40 1.21
N THR A 175 9.42 -3.61 2.41
CA THR A 175 9.41 -4.93 3.08
C THR A 175 8.94 -4.84 4.51
N HIS A 176 8.97 -3.64 5.08
CA HIS A 176 8.65 -3.40 6.47
C HIS A 176 7.74 -2.19 6.57
N ILE A 177 6.70 -2.33 7.38
CA ILE A 177 5.90 -1.23 7.89
C ILE A 177 6.46 -0.89 9.28
N ILE A 178 6.86 0.35 9.48
CA ILE A 178 7.38 0.83 10.76
C ILE A 178 6.35 1.80 11.35
N LYS A 179 5.89 1.48 12.56
CA LYS A 179 4.87 2.26 13.27
C LYS A 179 5.53 3.03 14.41
N PRO A 180 5.25 4.34 14.56
CA PRO A 180 5.64 5.08 15.76
C PRO A 180 4.75 4.68 16.93
N GLY A 181 5.23 4.86 18.16
CA GLY A 181 4.35 4.78 19.33
C GLY A 181 3.27 5.87 19.27
N ILE A 182 2.07 5.55 19.73
CA ILE A 182 0.94 6.50 19.79
C ILE A 182 1.11 7.39 21.05
N PRO A 183 1.28 8.72 20.92
CA PRO A 183 1.57 9.58 22.07
C PRO A 183 0.52 9.54 23.18
N THR A 184 -0.75 9.34 22.83
CA THR A 184 -1.88 9.26 23.77
C THR A 184 -2.04 7.89 24.42
N LEU A 185 -1.30 6.87 23.96
CA LEU A 185 -1.35 5.51 24.49
C LEU A 185 0.06 5.06 24.92
N PRO A 186 0.46 5.35 26.17
CA PRO A 186 1.75 4.92 26.70
C PRO A 186 1.98 3.43 26.49
N HIS A 187 3.20 3.07 26.11
CA HIS A 187 3.62 1.68 25.88
C HIS A 187 2.89 0.93 24.76
N GLN A 188 2.10 1.58 23.89
CA GLN A 188 1.41 0.88 22.79
C GLN A 188 2.37 0.09 21.89
N ALA A 189 3.50 0.68 21.49
CA ALA A 189 4.50 -0.01 20.66
C ALA A 189 5.13 -1.20 21.39
N PHE A 190 5.34 -1.09 22.70
CA PHE A 190 5.86 -2.17 23.54
C PHE A 190 4.83 -3.30 23.72
N ASN A 191 3.56 -2.94 23.92
CA ASN A 191 2.46 -3.90 23.99
C ASN A 191 2.30 -4.66 22.66
N GLU A 192 2.35 -3.95 21.52
CA GLU A 192 2.35 -4.58 20.20
C GLU A 192 3.55 -5.53 20.06
N HIS A 193 4.75 -5.10 20.45
CA HIS A 193 5.95 -5.93 20.42
C HIS A 193 5.81 -7.22 21.22
N ILE A 194 5.43 -7.14 22.49
CA ILE A 194 5.28 -8.33 23.36
C ILE A 194 4.18 -9.25 22.84
N THR A 195 3.03 -8.71 22.44
CA THR A 195 1.90 -9.52 21.96
C THR A 195 2.32 -10.36 20.75
N HIS A 196 3.00 -9.76 19.79
CA HIS A 196 3.51 -10.45 18.61
C HIS A 196 4.65 -11.42 18.93
N ALA A 197 5.56 -11.07 19.83
CA ALA A 197 6.63 -11.96 20.26
C ALA A 197 6.08 -13.22 20.95
N HIS A 198 5.03 -13.07 21.76
CA HIS A 198 4.35 -14.21 22.40
C HIS A 198 3.66 -15.10 21.38
N CYS A 199 2.95 -14.51 20.42
CA CYS A 199 2.35 -15.25 19.30
C CYS A 199 3.36 -15.88 18.34
N GLY A 200 4.61 -15.41 18.31
CA GLY A 200 5.68 -16.02 17.52
C GLY A 200 6.37 -17.19 18.23
N GLY A 201 6.34 -17.22 19.57
CA GLY A 201 7.08 -18.16 20.41
C GLY A 201 6.27 -19.34 20.94
N ASP A 202 4.94 -19.30 20.88
CA ASP A 202 4.06 -20.34 21.45
C ASP A 202 3.93 -21.60 20.58
N GLY A 203 4.49 -21.58 19.35
CA GLY A 203 4.45 -22.70 18.40
C GLY A 203 3.07 -23.02 17.82
N ASN A 204 2.04 -22.28 18.22
CA ASN A 204 0.63 -22.58 17.91
C ASN A 204 -0.07 -21.40 17.23
N THR A 205 0.48 -20.20 17.31
CA THR A 205 0.07 -19.04 16.55
C THR A 205 1.20 -18.56 15.62
N ARG A 206 0.85 -17.82 14.56
CA ARG A 206 1.80 -17.24 13.62
C ARG A 206 1.65 -15.73 13.64
N GLY A 207 2.67 -15.03 14.15
CA GLY A 207 2.78 -13.57 14.09
C GLY A 207 3.88 -13.13 13.11
N PRO A 208 3.81 -11.90 12.55
CA PRO A 208 4.93 -11.31 11.83
C PRO A 208 6.15 -11.14 12.76
N HIS A 209 7.35 -11.27 12.20
CA HIS A 209 8.58 -10.91 12.91
C HIS A 209 8.63 -9.40 13.13
N LEU A 210 8.79 -8.99 14.40
CA LEU A 210 8.99 -7.59 14.77
C LEU A 210 10.46 -7.34 15.06
N PHE A 211 11.01 -6.28 14.49
CA PHE A 211 12.36 -5.80 14.79
C PHE A 211 12.29 -4.65 15.80
N SER A 212 13.06 -4.75 16.89
CA SER A 212 13.22 -3.68 17.88
C SER A 212 14.65 -3.13 17.80
N HIS A 213 14.92 -2.24 16.85
CA HIS A 213 16.25 -1.64 16.68
C HIS A 213 16.24 -0.12 16.61
N LEU A 214 15.12 0.53 16.95
CA LEU A 214 14.98 1.99 16.98
C LEU A 214 14.43 2.45 18.33
#